data_AF-A0A918DL14-F1
#
_entry.id   AF-A0A918DL14-F1
#
_cell.length_a   1.000
_cell.length_b   1.000
_cell.length_c   1.000
_cell.angle_alpha   90.00
_cell.angle_beta   90.00
_cell.angle_gamma   90.00
#
_symmetry.space_group_name_H-M   'P 1'
#
loop_
_entity.id
_entity.type
_entity.pdbx_description
1 polymer ?
#
loop_
_entity_poly.entity_id
_entity_poly.type
_entity_poly.pdbx_seq_one_letter_code
_entity_poly.pdbx_strand_id
1 'polypeptide(L)'
;MFLLVHVTVKNIGDEAQAFTSSTQKLYAKGKEFEADSGATIYLESSKSPYEKINPGNKVNGIVLFDIPKSVKPETIELHGRPSPR
;
A
#
# COMPACT_ATOMS: atom_id res chain seq x y z
N MET A 1 9.15 10.51 -10.60
CA MET A 1 8.13 11.41 -10.01
C MET A 1 7.48 10.58 -8.95
N PHE A 2 7.36 11.14 -7.75
CA PHE A 2 6.77 10.41 -6.64
C PHE A 2 5.27 10.63 -6.61
N LEU A 3 4.51 9.55 -6.74
CA LEU A 3 3.08 9.51 -6.47
C LEU A 3 2.88 8.93 -5.08
N LEU A 4 2.36 9.75 -4.15
CA LEU A 4 2.03 9.34 -2.80
C LEU A 4 0.53 9.04 -2.74
N VAL A 5 0.18 7.80 -2.44
CA VAL A 5 -1.20 7.34 -2.31
C VAL A 5 -1.50 7.17 -0.83
N HIS A 6 -2.32 8.06 -0.29
CA HIS A 6 -2.80 7.96 1.09
C HIS A 6 -3.91 6.92 1.18
N VAL A 7 -3.74 5.93 2.05
CA VAL A 7 -4.69 4.84 2.25
C VAL A 7 -5.10 4.73 3.72
N THR A 8 -6.34 4.34 3.96
CA THR A 8 -6.80 3.90 5.27
C THR A 8 -7.10 2.41 5.19
N VAL A 9 -6.38 1.60 5.96
CA VAL A 9 -6.52 0.14 5.97
C VAL A 9 -7.21 -0.27 7.26
N LYS A 10 -8.33 -0.99 7.14
CA LYS A 10 -9.01 -1.65 8.27
C LYS A 10 -8.79 -3.14 8.20
N ASN A 11 -8.34 -3.76 9.29
CA ASN A 11 -8.37 -5.22 9.37
C ASN A 11 -9.80 -5.67 9.72
N ILE A 12 -10.43 -6.38 8.79
CA ILE A 12 -11.79 -6.95 8.94
C ILE A 12 -11.79 -8.47 9.21
N GLY A 13 -10.60 -9.07 9.32
CA GLY A 13 -10.44 -10.48 9.70
C GLY A 13 -10.43 -10.66 11.22
N ASP A 14 -10.11 -11.89 11.63
CA ASP A 14 -10.05 -12.40 13.01
C ASP A 14 -8.62 -12.57 13.55
N GLU A 15 -7.61 -12.40 12.69
CA GLU A 15 -6.19 -12.46 13.06
C GLU A 15 -5.45 -11.15 12.72
N ALA A 16 -4.31 -10.90 13.38
CA ALA A 16 -3.47 -9.76 13.07
C ALA A 16 -2.81 -9.92 11.68
N GLN A 17 -2.94 -8.92 10.81
CA GLN A 17 -2.44 -8.96 9.43
C GLN A 17 -1.53 -7.78 9.10
N ALA A 18 -0.48 -8.04 8.32
CA ALA A 18 0.35 -7.00 7.75
C ALA A 18 -0.29 -6.46 6.47
N PHE A 19 -0.11 -5.16 6.23
CA PHE A 19 -0.34 -4.54 4.94
C PHE A 19 1.02 -4.16 4.34
N THR A 20 1.22 -4.47 3.06
CA THR A 20 2.50 -4.28 2.36
C THR A 20 2.30 -3.50 1.08
N SER A 21 3.13 -2.49 0.81
CA SER A 21 3.10 -1.73 -0.45
C SER A 21 3.40 -2.60 -1.67
N SER A 22 4.23 -3.62 -1.55
CA SER A 22 4.68 -4.47 -2.67
C SER A 22 3.55 -5.21 -3.41
N THR A 23 2.38 -5.37 -2.78
CA THR A 23 1.21 -6.00 -3.41
C THR A 23 0.30 -4.98 -4.11
N GLN A 24 0.58 -3.68 -3.99
CA GLN A 24 -0.21 -2.62 -4.59
C GLN A 24 0.37 -2.26 -5.96
N LYS A 25 -0.51 -2.03 -6.94
CA LYS A 25 -0.10 -1.81 -8.33
C LYS A 25 -0.67 -0.51 -8.86
N LEU A 26 0.11 0.16 -9.71
CA LEU A 26 -0.32 1.29 -10.50
C LEU A 26 -0.28 0.91 -11.97
N TYR A 27 -1.35 1.21 -12.69
CA TYR A 27 -1.42 1.08 -14.14
C TYR A 27 -1.45 2.44 -14.79
N ALA A 28 -0.62 2.62 -15.82
CA ALA A 28 -0.62 3.81 -16.67
C ALA A 28 0.01 3.52 -18.04
N LYS A 29 -0.56 4.05 -19.12
CA LYS A 29 -0.10 3.84 -20.51
C LYS A 29 0.06 2.35 -20.86
N GLY A 30 -0.85 1.50 -20.37
CA GLY A 30 -0.79 0.05 -20.57
C GLY A 30 0.40 -0.65 -19.90
N LYS A 31 1.08 0.01 -18.96
CA LYS A 31 2.17 -0.57 -18.16
C LYS A 31 1.76 -0.68 -16.69
N GLU A 32 2.33 -1.69 -16.03
CA GLU A 32 2.27 -1.86 -14.59
C GLU A 32 3.50 -1.22 -13.94
N PHE A 33 3.29 -0.57 -12.80
CA PHE A 33 4.31 -0.02 -11.93
C PHE A 33 4.10 -0.60 -10.53
N GLU A 34 5.15 -1.21 -9.98
CA GLU A 34 5.16 -1.70 -8.61
C GLU A 34 5.39 -0.54 -7.64
N ALA A 35 4.78 -0.62 -6.46
CA ALA A 35 5.11 0.30 -5.39
C ALA A 35 6.52 0.02 -4.88
N ASP A 36 7.16 1.04 -4.32
CA ASP A 36 8.42 0.84 -3.61
C ASP A 36 8.15 -0.05 -2.37
N SER A 37 8.74 -1.24 -2.38
CA SER A 37 8.49 -2.30 -1.39
C SER A 37 8.92 -1.92 0.03
N GLY A 38 9.79 -0.91 0.19
CA GLY A 38 10.22 -0.39 1.51
C GLY A 38 9.48 0.85 1.98
N ALA A 39 8.63 1.45 1.14
CA ALA A 39 8.12 2.81 1.34
C ALA A 39 6.71 2.88 1.93
N THR A 40 6.23 1.83 2.61
CA THR A 40 4.99 1.96 3.38
C THR A 40 5.29 2.79 4.63
N ILE A 41 4.62 3.92 4.80
CA ILE A 41 4.76 4.77 5.99
C ILE A 41 3.42 4.82 6.71
N TYR A 42 3.34 4.33 7.95
CA TYR A 42 2.17 4.56 8.80
C TYR A 42 2.27 5.92 9.48
N LEU A 43 1.19 6.69 9.41
CA LEU A 43 1.16 8.09 9.85
C LEU A 43 0.73 8.27 11.32
N GLU A 44 0.29 7.22 12.01
CA GLU A 44 0.01 7.30 13.45
C GLU A 44 1.28 7.06 14.28
N SER A 45 1.43 7.85 15.34
CA SER A 45 2.67 8.17 16.09
C SER A 45 3.47 7.02 16.70
N SER A 46 3.08 5.76 16.51
CA SER A 46 3.68 4.62 17.22
C SER A 46 3.73 3.31 16.44
N LYS A 47 3.23 3.24 15.20
CA LYS A 47 3.16 1.96 14.46
C LYS A 47 4.27 1.86 13.44
N SER A 48 5.19 0.91 13.65
CA SER A 48 6.19 0.53 12.65
C SER A 48 5.51 0.05 11.34
N PRO A 49 6.07 0.33 10.15
CA PRO A 49 5.59 -0.24 8.89
C PRO A 49 5.58 -1.77 8.85
N TYR A 50 6.30 -2.41 9.77
CA TYR A 50 6.33 -3.86 9.95
C TYR A 50 5.32 -4.39 10.99
N GLU A 51 4.60 -3.51 11.68
CA GLU A 51 3.59 -3.94 12.66
C GLU A 51 2.32 -4.44 11.97
N LYS A 52 1.80 -5.55 12.51
CA LYS A 52 0.53 -6.11 12.09
C LYS A 52 -0.63 -5.28 12.66
N ILE A 53 -1.67 -5.15 11.87
CA ILE A 53 -2.92 -4.51 12.24
C ILE A 53 -3.77 -5.57 12.95
N ASN A 54 -4.09 -5.39 14.23
CA ASN A 54 -5.01 -6.28 14.95
C ASN A 54 -6.44 -6.20 14.38
N PRO A 55 -7.25 -7.28 14.51
CA PRO A 55 -8.66 -7.29 14.12
C PRO A 55 -9.44 -6.06 14.58
N GLY A 56 -10.26 -5.50 13.70
CA GLY A 56 -11.09 -4.33 13.99
C GLY A 56 -10.36 -2.97 13.96
N ASN A 57 -9.03 -2.97 14.12
CA ASN A 57 -8.24 -1.75 14.09
C ASN A 57 -8.09 -1.19 12.68
N LYS A 58 -7.79 0.11 12.63
CA LYS A 58 -7.43 0.85 11.42
C LYS A 58 -6.04 1.44 11.54
N VAL A 59 -5.42 1.68 10.38
CA VAL A 59 -4.19 2.45 10.24
C VAL A 59 -4.28 3.33 9.00
N ASN A 60 -3.60 4.47 9.03
CA ASN A 60 -3.40 5.32 7.87
C ASN A 60 -1.99 5.11 7.35
N GLY A 61 -1.85 4.81 6.07
CA GLY A 61 -0.59 4.54 5.39
C GLY A 61 -0.38 5.39 4.16
N ILE A 62 0.86 5.46 3.69
CA ILE A 62 1.22 5.99 2.37
C ILE A 62 1.85 4.86 1.55
N VAL A 63 1.36 4.67 0.33
CA VAL A 63 1.99 3.83 -0.69
C VAL A 63 2.69 4.74 -1.71
N LEU A 64 3.98 4.53 -1.90
CA LEU A 64 4.81 5.34 -2.79
C LEU A 64 5.04 4.60 -4.12
N PHE A 65 4.79 5.29 -5.23
CA PHE A 65 5.21 4.86 -6.56
C PHE A 65 6.20 5.88 -7.14
N ASP A 66 7.34 5.41 -7.65
CA ASP A 66 8.22 6.23 -8.49
C ASP A 66 7.97 5.91 -9.97
N ILE A 67 7.42 6.90 -10.68
CA ILE A 67 7.08 6.77 -12.11
C ILE A 67 7.73 7.88 -12.93
N PRO A 68 7.99 7.68 -14.24
CA PRO A 68 8.51 8.74 -15.09
C PRO A 68 7.61 9.99 -15.07
N LYS A 69 8.22 11.19 -15.08
CA LYS A 69 7.47 12.47 -15.04
C LYS A 69 6.47 12.64 -16.20
N SER A 70 6.68 11.95 -17.31
CA SER A 70 5.82 11.98 -18.50
C SER A 70 4.64 10.99 -18.44
N VAL A 71 4.52 10.21 -17.37
CA VAL A 71 3.43 9.25 -17.15
C VAL A 71 2.37 9.89 -16.27
N LYS A 72 1.13 9.90 -16.75
CA LYS A 72 -0.04 10.29 -15.96
C LYS A 72 -0.60 9.02 -15.30
N PRO A 73 -0.76 8.96 -13.97
CA PRO A 73 -1.42 7.85 -13.29
C PRO A 73 -2.83 7.64 -13.84
N GLU A 74 -3.25 6.38 -14.05
CA GLU A 74 -4.59 6.05 -14.56
C GLU A 74 -5.40 5.26 -13.54
N THR A 75 -4.92 4.09 -13.12
CA THR A 75 -5.65 3.20 -12.20
C THR A 75 -4.73 2.65 -11.13
N ILE A 76 -5.21 2.60 -9.88
CA ILE A 76 -4.53 1.91 -8.78
C ILE A 76 -5.33 0.66 -8.44
N GLU A 77 -4.63 -0.46 -8.35
CA GLU A 77 -5.17 -1.73 -7.90
C GLU A 77 -4.66 -2.04 -6.50
N LEU A 78 -5.60 -2.21 -5.57
CA LEU A 78 -5.30 -2.44 -4.16
C LEU A 78 -5.57 -3.89 -3.77
N HIS A 79 -4.58 -4.51 -3.15
CA HIS A 79 -4.62 -5.87 -2.65
C HIS A 79 -4.55 -5.89 -1.13
N GLY A 80 -5.41 -6.71 -0.53
CA GLY A 80 -5.36 -7.06 0.88
C GLY A 80 -4.29 -8.12 1.16
N ARG A 81 -4.68 -9.21 1.84
CA ARG A 81 -3.80 -10.32 2.20
C ARG A 81 -3.13 -10.92 0.95
N PRO A 82 -1.79 -10.98 0.86
CA PRO A 82 -1.15 -11.92 -0.03
C PRO A 82 -1.44 -13.32 0.51
N SER A 83 -2.39 -14.03 -0.08
CA SER A 83 -2.59 -15.46 0.22
C SER A 83 -1.40 -16.24 -0.33
N PRO A 84 -0.71 -17.08 0.47
CA PRO A 84 0.07 -18.15 -0.14
C PRO A 84 -0.93 -19.02 -0.91
N ARG A 85 -0.66 -19.26 -2.20
CA ARG A 85 -1.38 -20.31 -2.93
C ARG A 85 -1.05 -21.66 -2.32
#